data_AF-A0A1A6HNW3-F1
#
_entry.id   AF-A0A1A6HNW3-F1
#
_cell.length_a   1.000
_cell.length_b   1.000
_cell.length_c   1.000
_cell.angle_alpha   90.00
_cell.angle_beta   90.00
_cell.angle_gamma   90.00
#
_symmetry.space_group_name_H-M   'P 1'
#
loop_
_entity.id
_entity.type
_entity.pdbx_description
1 polymer ?
#
loop_
_entity_poly.entity_id
_entity_poly.type
_entity_poly.pdbx_seq_one_letter_code
_entity_poly.pdbx_strand_id
1 'polypeptide(L)'
;MKGRRRRRREYCKFTLLLVLYTLLLLLVPSVLDSGSEQDKGVRHCPGLQRSLGVWSLEAAEAREREQGAEVRSRTEGDTGRSPGSPGNLSAVGEAVVQEKQHIYVHATWRTGSSFLGELFNQHPDVFYLYEPMWHLWQALYPGDAESLQGALRDMLRSLFRCDFSVLRLYAQPEDPTAGAPDSANLTTAMLFRWRTNKVICSPPLCPAAPRARSEVGLVEDKACESSCPPVPLRALEAECRKYPVVVIKDVRLLDLGVLVPLLRDPGLNLKVVQLFRDPRAVHNSRLKSRHGLLRESIQVLRTRQRGDRFHRVLLAHGVGARPGGQARALPSTPRADFFLTSALEVICEAWLRDLLFARGAPTWLRRRYLRLRYEDLVWQPQAQLRRLLHFSGLRALASLDAFAFNMTRGSAYGADRPFHLSARDAREAVYAWRERLSQEQVRQVEAACGPAMQLLAYPRSRDKGDVETAREGETLLETKANWAT
;
A
#
# COMPACT_ATOMS: atom_id res chain seq x y z
N MET A 1 -47.51 50.37 -14.64
CA MET A 1 -46.32 50.45 -13.75
C MET A 1 -46.56 50.08 -12.26
N LYS A 2 -47.79 49.82 -11.78
CA LYS A 2 -48.03 49.43 -10.36
C LYS A 2 -47.76 47.94 -10.02
N GLY A 3 -47.84 47.02 -10.98
CA GLY A 3 -47.64 45.57 -10.74
C GLY A 3 -46.18 45.12 -10.48
N ARG A 4 -45.19 45.74 -11.12
CA ARG A 4 -43.76 45.38 -10.95
C ARG A 4 -43.19 45.75 -9.57
N ARG A 5 -43.63 46.87 -8.99
CA ARG A 5 -43.20 47.28 -7.62
C ARG A 5 -43.78 46.34 -6.54
N ARG A 6 -45.00 45.84 -6.72
CA ARG A 6 -45.62 44.89 -5.77
C ARG A 6 -44.92 43.53 -5.79
N ARG A 7 -44.59 42.98 -6.98
CA ARG A 7 -43.78 41.75 -7.09
C ARG A 7 -42.41 41.89 -6.45
N ARG A 8 -41.70 42.99 -6.68
CA ARG A 8 -40.35 43.20 -6.10
C ARG A 8 -40.39 43.24 -4.57
N ARG A 9 -41.46 43.80 -3.99
CA ARG A 9 -41.66 43.84 -2.54
C ARG A 9 -41.95 42.45 -1.95
N GLU A 10 -42.74 41.64 -2.65
CA GLU A 10 -43.01 40.25 -2.24
C GLU A 10 -41.76 39.36 -2.39
N TYR A 11 -40.98 39.52 -3.46
CA TYR A 11 -39.70 38.81 -3.61
C TYR A 11 -38.73 39.18 -2.49
N CYS A 12 -38.57 40.46 -2.14
CA CYS A 12 -37.71 40.86 -1.02
C CYS A 12 -38.18 40.27 0.32
N LYS A 13 -39.50 40.19 0.57
CA LYS A 13 -40.01 39.53 1.77
C LYS A 13 -39.68 38.05 1.80
N PHE A 14 -39.82 37.36 0.67
CA PHE A 14 -39.45 35.94 0.53
C PHE A 14 -37.95 35.73 0.72
N THR A 15 -37.08 36.56 0.13
CA THR A 15 -35.63 36.44 0.34
C THR A 15 -35.26 36.67 1.80
N LEU A 16 -35.90 37.63 2.46
CA LEU A 16 -35.63 37.95 3.85
C LEU A 16 -36.09 36.83 4.79
N LEU A 17 -37.26 36.22 4.51
CA LEU A 17 -37.73 35.00 5.20
C LEU A 17 -36.78 33.81 5.00
N LEU A 18 -36.26 33.61 3.79
CA LEU A 18 -35.34 32.53 3.48
C LEU A 18 -34.00 32.72 4.21
N VAL A 19 -33.48 33.94 4.25
CA VAL A 19 -32.26 34.28 5.01
C VAL A 19 -32.47 34.05 6.51
N LEU A 20 -33.61 34.49 7.07
CA LEU A 20 -33.94 34.28 8.48
C LEU A 20 -34.09 32.79 8.82
N TYR A 21 -34.74 32.02 7.95
CA TYR A 21 -34.87 30.57 8.10
C TYR A 21 -33.51 29.85 8.03
N THR A 22 -32.62 30.27 7.12
CA THR A 22 -31.26 29.71 7.05
C THR A 22 -30.41 30.08 8.27
N LEU A 23 -30.56 31.30 8.81
CA LEU A 23 -29.88 31.70 10.05
C LEU A 23 -30.41 30.90 11.25
N LEU A 24 -31.71 30.64 11.31
CA LEU A 24 -32.32 29.83 12.35
C LEU A 24 -31.80 28.38 12.30
N LEU A 25 -31.73 27.78 11.10
CA LEU A 25 -31.17 26.43 10.90
C LEU A 25 -29.67 26.33 11.24
N LEU A 26 -28.91 27.42 11.12
CA LEU A 26 -27.50 27.47 11.53
C LEU A 26 -27.33 27.70 13.04
N LEU A 27 -28.32 28.33 13.69
CA LEU A 27 -28.33 28.57 15.14
C LEU A 27 -28.80 27.37 15.96
N VAL A 28 -29.72 26.55 15.44
CA VAL A 28 -30.23 25.37 16.16
C VAL A 28 -29.11 24.37 16.52
N PRO A 29 -28.14 24.05 15.65
CA PRO A 29 -27.00 23.20 16.02
C PRO A 29 -26.08 23.85 17.07
N SER A 30 -25.90 25.17 17.02
CA SER A 30 -24.97 25.88 17.92
C SER A 30 -25.54 26.12 19.32
N VAL A 31 -26.87 26.19 19.47
CA VAL A 31 -27.53 26.24 20.77
C VAL A 31 -27.66 24.84 21.39
N LEU A 32 -27.78 23.78 20.59
CA LEU A 32 -27.75 22.40 21.09
C LEU A 32 -26.34 21.92 21.49
N ASP A 33 -25.29 22.53 20.95
CA ASP A 33 -23.88 22.21 21.27
C ASP A 33 -23.34 22.99 22.49
N SER A 34 -24.01 24.07 22.90
CA SER A 34 -23.62 24.91 24.06
C SER A 34 -24.28 24.51 25.39
N GLY A 35 -25.12 23.47 25.39
CA GLY A 35 -25.85 22.98 26.57
C GLY A 35 -25.19 21.80 27.31
N SER A 36 -23.99 21.35 26.94
CA SER A 36 -23.36 20.16 27.51
C SER A 36 -21.86 20.36 27.83
N GLU A 37 -21.54 21.36 28.64
CA GLU A 37 -20.28 21.36 29.40
C GLU A 37 -20.56 21.32 30.90
N GLN A 38 -20.81 20.11 31.40
CA GLN A 38 -20.46 19.73 32.77
C GLN A 38 -20.06 18.26 32.82
N ASP A 39 -18.74 18.06 32.90
CA ASP A 39 -18.03 16.97 33.56
C ASP A 39 -18.34 15.52 33.16
N LYS A 40 -17.49 14.96 32.26
CA LYS A 40 -16.84 13.63 32.37
C LYS A 40 -16.10 13.26 31.09
N GLY A 41 -14.78 13.09 31.20
CA GLY A 41 -13.92 12.18 30.41
C GLY A 41 -14.02 12.27 28.88
N VAL A 42 -13.03 12.89 28.25
CA VAL A 42 -12.82 12.93 26.79
C VAL A 42 -12.81 11.51 26.20
N ARG A 43 -13.97 11.07 25.69
CA ARG A 43 -14.07 10.03 24.67
C ARG A 43 -14.12 10.73 23.32
N HIS A 44 -12.98 10.78 22.66
CA HIS A 44 -12.89 11.18 21.27
C HIS A 44 -13.73 10.22 20.41
N CYS A 45 -14.83 10.69 19.81
CA CYS A 45 -15.57 9.88 18.83
C CYS A 45 -14.62 9.53 17.67
N PRO A 46 -14.40 8.24 17.37
CA PRO A 46 -13.61 7.87 16.21
C PRO A 46 -14.26 8.43 14.94
N GLY A 47 -13.46 9.05 14.06
CA GLY A 47 -13.95 9.59 12.80
C GLY A 47 -14.66 8.53 11.96
N LEU A 48 -15.61 8.95 11.12
CA LEU A 48 -16.51 8.11 10.32
C LEU A 48 -15.79 6.93 9.62
N GLN A 49 -14.55 7.12 9.16
CA GLN A 49 -13.76 6.07 8.50
C GLN A 49 -13.24 4.98 9.45
N ARG A 50 -12.88 5.33 10.69
CA ARG A 50 -12.60 4.35 11.77
C ARG A 50 -13.87 3.55 12.10
N SER A 51 -15.02 4.22 12.12
CA SER A 51 -16.30 3.56 12.38
C SER A 51 -16.69 2.61 11.24
N LEU A 52 -16.50 2.98 9.98
CA LEU A 52 -16.82 2.11 8.84
C LEU A 52 -15.99 0.82 8.82
N GLY A 53 -14.70 0.87 9.17
CA GLY A 53 -13.85 -0.33 9.28
C GLY A 53 -14.32 -1.28 10.38
N VAL A 54 -14.62 -0.75 11.57
CA VAL A 54 -15.10 -1.52 12.74
C VAL A 54 -16.51 -2.08 12.50
N TRP A 55 -17.43 -1.28 11.96
CA TRP A 55 -18.79 -1.70 11.63
C TRP A 55 -18.79 -2.79 10.55
N SER A 56 -17.85 -2.74 9.60
CA SER A 56 -17.69 -3.81 8.60
C SER A 56 -17.30 -5.15 9.23
N LEU A 57 -16.48 -5.13 10.31
CA LEU A 57 -16.02 -6.32 11.02
C LEU A 57 -17.12 -6.86 11.95
N GLU A 58 -17.79 -5.99 12.71
CA GLU A 58 -18.92 -6.35 13.58
C GLU A 58 -20.09 -6.94 12.78
N ALA A 59 -20.44 -6.36 11.64
CA ALA A 59 -21.46 -6.90 10.74
C ALA A 59 -21.06 -8.27 10.14
N ALA A 60 -19.76 -8.58 10.06
CA ALA A 60 -19.30 -9.89 9.58
C ALA A 60 -19.30 -10.96 10.67
N GLU A 61 -18.94 -10.62 11.91
CA GLU A 61 -19.13 -11.53 13.04
C GLU A 61 -20.62 -11.87 13.25
N ALA A 62 -21.52 -10.91 13.02
CA ALA A 62 -22.96 -11.15 13.07
C ALA A 62 -23.42 -12.16 12.00
N ARG A 63 -22.95 -12.03 10.75
CA ARG A 63 -23.30 -12.97 9.66
C ARG A 63 -22.70 -14.38 9.84
N GLU A 64 -21.51 -14.51 10.43
CA GLU A 64 -20.95 -15.83 10.76
C GLU A 64 -21.74 -16.53 11.88
N ARG A 65 -22.28 -15.79 12.85
CA ARG A 65 -23.19 -16.36 13.86
C ARG A 65 -24.50 -16.85 13.23
N GLU A 66 -25.05 -16.12 12.27
CA GLU A 66 -26.25 -16.52 11.54
C GLU A 66 -26.00 -17.77 10.66
N GLN A 67 -24.93 -17.79 9.87
CA GLN A 67 -24.59 -18.94 9.01
C GLN A 67 -24.17 -20.17 9.82
N GLY A 68 -23.45 -19.99 10.94
CA GLY A 68 -23.10 -21.07 11.85
C GLY A 68 -24.30 -21.67 12.57
N ALA A 69 -25.33 -20.87 12.87
CA ALA A 69 -26.59 -21.34 13.44
C ALA A 69 -27.43 -22.12 12.40
N GLU A 70 -27.42 -21.69 11.14
CA GLU A 70 -28.15 -22.35 10.04
C GLU A 70 -27.54 -23.69 9.61
N VAL A 71 -26.21 -23.83 9.69
CA VAL A 71 -25.52 -25.12 9.48
C VAL A 71 -25.79 -26.09 10.63
N ARG A 72 -25.87 -25.60 11.88
CA ARG A 72 -26.13 -26.42 13.06
C ARG A 72 -27.58 -26.91 13.12
N SER A 73 -28.56 -26.14 12.63
CA SER A 73 -29.94 -26.62 12.53
C SER A 73 -30.14 -27.66 11.41
N ARG A 74 -29.30 -27.64 10.36
CA ARG A 74 -29.30 -28.66 9.30
C ARG A 74 -28.64 -29.99 9.70
N THR A 75 -27.83 -30.02 10.75
CA THR A 75 -27.15 -31.25 11.21
C THR A 75 -27.92 -32.03 12.27
N GLU A 76 -28.96 -31.46 12.87
CA GLU A 76 -29.82 -32.14 13.86
C GLU A 76 -31.06 -32.81 13.25
N GLY A 77 -31.21 -32.79 11.92
CA GLY A 77 -32.40 -33.30 11.21
C GLY A 77 -32.27 -34.67 10.54
N ASP A 78 -31.12 -35.34 10.58
CA ASP A 78 -30.94 -36.62 9.86
C ASP A 78 -30.25 -37.67 10.75
N THR A 79 -31.06 -38.33 11.58
CA THR A 79 -30.65 -39.54 12.32
C THR A 79 -31.44 -40.73 11.79
N GLY A 80 -30.80 -41.54 10.92
CA GLY A 80 -31.31 -42.88 10.64
C GLY A 80 -30.87 -43.55 9.35
N ARG A 81 -29.61 -44.03 9.25
CA ARG A 81 -29.31 -45.40 8.76
C ARG A 81 -27.83 -45.78 8.86
N SER A 82 -27.60 -47.03 9.29
CA SER A 82 -26.32 -47.73 9.44
C SER A 82 -25.65 -48.11 8.09
N PRO A 83 -24.35 -48.48 8.10
CA PRO A 83 -23.49 -48.49 6.91
C PRO A 83 -23.49 -49.85 6.17
N GLY A 84 -23.53 -49.80 4.84
CA GLY A 84 -23.24 -50.93 3.95
C GLY A 84 -21.92 -50.71 3.20
N SER A 85 -21.09 -51.75 3.17
CA SER A 85 -19.73 -51.82 2.60
C SER A 85 -19.65 -51.64 1.07
N PRO A 86 -18.42 -51.45 0.51
CA PRO A 86 -18.20 -50.66 -0.70
C PRO A 86 -18.23 -51.50 -1.98
N GLY A 87 -18.89 -50.96 -3.02
CA GLY A 87 -18.86 -51.47 -4.38
C GLY A 87 -18.26 -50.42 -5.32
N ASN A 88 -17.23 -50.84 -6.05
CA ASN A 88 -16.48 -50.14 -7.10
C ASN A 88 -17.24 -49.03 -7.85
N LEU A 89 -16.78 -47.79 -7.74
CA LEU A 89 -16.87 -46.82 -8.83
C LEU A 89 -15.48 -46.26 -9.16
N SER A 90 -15.11 -46.54 -10.40
CA SER A 90 -14.06 -45.92 -11.20
C SER A 90 -13.78 -44.47 -10.83
N ALA A 91 -12.51 -44.22 -10.48
CA ALA A 91 -11.93 -42.90 -10.33
C ALA A 91 -12.01 -42.13 -11.66
N VAL A 92 -13.08 -41.34 -11.81
CA VAL A 92 -13.02 -40.13 -12.63
C VAL A 92 -12.22 -39.14 -11.79
N GLY A 93 -10.96 -38.92 -12.17
CA GLY A 93 -10.14 -37.89 -11.58
C GLY A 93 -10.80 -36.55 -11.84
N GLU A 94 -11.59 -36.09 -10.88
CA GLU A 94 -12.08 -34.72 -10.80
C GLU A 94 -10.82 -33.85 -10.73
N ALA A 95 -10.46 -33.22 -11.86
CA ALA A 95 -9.39 -32.26 -11.89
C ALA A 95 -9.80 -31.16 -10.90
N VAL A 96 -9.17 -31.15 -9.73
CA VAL A 96 -9.35 -30.10 -8.73
C VAL A 96 -8.97 -28.81 -9.44
N VAL A 97 -9.99 -28.04 -9.87
CA VAL A 97 -9.80 -26.73 -10.47
C VAL A 97 -9.24 -25.87 -9.36
N GLN A 98 -7.91 -25.76 -9.32
CA GLN A 98 -7.24 -25.01 -8.28
C GLN A 98 -7.61 -23.53 -8.48
N GLU A 99 -8.38 -22.99 -7.53
CA GLU A 99 -8.85 -21.61 -7.58
C GLU A 99 -7.66 -20.64 -7.73
N LYS A 100 -7.76 -19.71 -8.68
CA LYS A 100 -6.74 -18.69 -8.91
C LYS A 100 -6.50 -17.88 -7.64
N GLN A 101 -5.26 -17.82 -7.20
CA GLN A 101 -4.87 -17.09 -6.00
C GLN A 101 -4.47 -15.65 -6.35
N HIS A 102 -4.92 -14.69 -5.54
CA HIS A 102 -4.65 -13.29 -5.74
C HIS A 102 -3.85 -12.77 -4.55
N ILE A 103 -2.75 -12.07 -4.81
CA ILE A 103 -1.86 -11.60 -3.77
C ILE A 103 -1.65 -10.11 -3.96
N TYR A 104 -1.99 -9.34 -2.94
CA TYR A 104 -1.65 -7.94 -2.87
C TYR A 104 -0.44 -7.75 -1.96
N VAL A 105 0.67 -7.27 -2.52
CA VAL A 105 1.83 -6.84 -1.73
C VAL A 105 1.60 -5.40 -1.32
N HIS A 106 1.09 -5.23 -0.10
CA HIS A 106 0.82 -3.94 0.53
C HIS A 106 2.10 -3.40 1.15
N ALA A 107 2.56 -2.25 0.67
CA ALA A 107 3.77 -1.62 1.14
C ALA A 107 3.65 -0.10 1.06
N THR A 108 4.66 0.61 1.53
CA THR A 108 4.81 2.05 1.24
C THR A 108 6.20 2.31 0.66
N TRP A 109 6.41 3.50 0.09
CA TRP A 109 7.66 3.85 -0.58
C TRP A 109 8.89 3.57 0.29
N ARG A 110 9.90 2.94 -0.32
CA ARG A 110 11.23 2.66 0.28
C ARG A 110 11.25 1.64 1.43
N THR A 111 10.17 0.87 1.63
CA THR A 111 10.14 -0.28 2.56
C THR A 111 10.94 -1.51 2.08
N GLY A 112 11.39 -1.53 0.82
CA GLY A 112 12.06 -2.69 0.22
C GLY A 112 11.13 -3.61 -0.58
N SER A 113 9.90 -3.16 -0.85
CA SER A 113 8.90 -3.92 -1.61
C SER A 113 9.30 -4.24 -3.05
N SER A 114 10.26 -3.52 -3.64
CA SER A 114 10.84 -3.89 -4.94
C SER A 114 11.57 -5.24 -4.88
N PHE A 115 12.31 -5.52 -3.79
CA PHE A 115 12.96 -6.83 -3.62
C PHE A 115 11.92 -7.92 -3.37
N LEU A 116 10.97 -7.69 -2.46
CA LEU A 116 9.89 -8.65 -2.19
C LEU A 116 9.06 -8.98 -3.43
N GLY A 117 8.68 -7.95 -4.21
CA GLY A 117 7.94 -8.13 -5.46
C GLY A 117 8.77 -8.86 -6.52
N GLU A 118 10.08 -8.64 -6.57
CA GLU A 118 10.97 -9.36 -7.49
C GLU A 118 11.01 -10.86 -7.20
N LEU A 119 10.96 -11.28 -5.93
CA LEU A 119 10.88 -12.71 -5.58
C LEU A 119 9.65 -13.38 -6.22
N PHE A 120 8.51 -12.67 -6.30
CA PHE A 120 7.32 -13.13 -7.02
C PHE A 120 7.49 -13.08 -8.54
N ASN A 121 8.06 -12.00 -9.09
CA ASN A 121 8.34 -11.84 -10.51
C ASN A 121 9.16 -13.01 -11.08
N GLN A 122 10.04 -13.60 -10.26
CA GLN A 122 10.87 -14.74 -10.65
C GLN A 122 10.12 -16.07 -10.76
N HIS A 123 9.05 -16.28 -10.00
CA HIS A 123 8.37 -17.58 -9.93
C HIS A 123 7.57 -17.87 -11.22
N PRO A 124 7.70 -19.03 -11.88
CA PRO A 124 7.08 -19.32 -13.19
C PRO A 124 5.54 -19.30 -13.16
N ASP A 125 4.92 -19.67 -12.04
CA ASP A 125 3.45 -19.73 -11.91
C ASP A 125 2.80 -18.40 -11.49
N VAL A 126 3.56 -17.30 -11.49
CA VAL A 126 3.09 -15.98 -11.06
C VAL A 126 2.97 -15.00 -12.23
N PHE A 127 1.80 -14.40 -12.36
CA PHE A 127 1.61 -13.18 -13.13
C PHE A 127 1.83 -11.97 -12.20
N TYR A 128 2.87 -11.17 -12.46
CA TYR A 128 3.27 -10.07 -11.57
C TYR A 128 3.02 -8.70 -12.20
N LEU A 129 2.48 -7.75 -11.42
CA LEU A 129 2.38 -6.34 -11.79
C LEU A 129 3.10 -5.45 -10.77
N TYR A 130 3.93 -4.55 -11.28
CA TYR A 130 4.69 -3.60 -10.48
C TYR A 130 3.97 -2.24 -10.42
N GLU A 131 3.42 -1.91 -9.27
CA GLU A 131 2.80 -0.63 -8.92
C GLU A 131 1.86 -0.03 -10.00
N PRO A 132 0.83 -0.77 -10.47
CA PRO A 132 -0.05 -0.27 -11.52
C PRO A 132 -0.86 0.97 -11.11
N MET A 133 -1.02 1.25 -9.81
CA MET A 133 -1.72 2.44 -9.34
C MET A 133 -0.91 3.72 -9.54
N TRP A 134 0.35 3.61 -9.99
CA TRP A 134 1.13 4.75 -10.45
C TRP A 134 0.36 5.57 -11.49
N HIS A 135 -0.32 4.92 -12.45
CA HIS A 135 -1.09 5.60 -13.50
C HIS A 135 -2.20 6.48 -12.92
N LEU A 136 -3.00 5.93 -11.99
CA LEU A 136 -4.07 6.64 -11.30
C LEU A 136 -3.51 7.85 -10.52
N TRP A 137 -2.41 7.66 -9.79
CA TRP A 137 -1.79 8.73 -9.01
C TRP A 137 -1.18 9.84 -9.87
N GLN A 138 -0.62 9.50 -11.04
CA GLN A 138 -0.11 10.52 -11.96
C GLN A 138 -1.25 11.31 -12.59
N ALA A 139 -2.28 10.61 -13.07
CA ALA A 139 -3.42 11.20 -13.75
C ALA A 139 -4.22 12.15 -12.85
N LEU A 140 -4.35 11.81 -11.57
CA LEU A 140 -5.16 12.58 -10.62
C LEU A 140 -4.33 13.51 -9.73
N TYR A 141 -3.07 13.82 -10.08
CA TYR A 141 -2.25 14.77 -9.32
C TYR A 141 -2.76 16.22 -9.44
N PRO A 142 -2.73 17.05 -8.36
CA PRO A 142 -2.32 16.75 -6.98
C PRO A 142 -3.51 16.34 -6.11
N GLY A 143 -4.14 15.20 -6.41
CA GLY A 143 -5.22 14.63 -5.63
C GLY A 143 -4.79 14.27 -4.21
N ASP A 144 -5.76 14.19 -3.31
CA ASP A 144 -5.56 13.74 -1.94
C ASP A 144 -5.47 12.21 -1.88
N ALA A 145 -4.41 11.68 -1.26
CA ALA A 145 -4.14 10.24 -1.22
C ALA A 145 -5.28 9.41 -0.58
N GLU A 146 -5.97 9.94 0.43
CA GLU A 146 -7.12 9.25 1.06
C GLU A 146 -8.34 9.22 0.13
N SER A 147 -8.63 10.34 -0.57
CA SER A 147 -9.71 10.39 -1.55
C SER A 147 -9.54 9.39 -2.71
N LEU A 148 -8.29 9.05 -3.07
CA LEU A 148 -7.97 8.15 -4.17
C LEU A 148 -8.19 6.66 -3.85
N GLN A 149 -8.34 6.30 -2.57
CA GLN A 149 -8.37 4.90 -2.13
C GLN A 149 -9.55 4.10 -2.73
N GLY A 150 -10.70 4.74 -2.94
CA GLY A 150 -11.87 4.10 -3.57
C GLY A 150 -11.60 3.71 -5.03
N ALA A 151 -11.08 4.63 -5.83
CA ALA A 151 -10.72 4.37 -7.22
C ALA A 151 -9.57 3.34 -7.34
N LEU A 152 -8.62 3.40 -6.41
CA LEU A 152 -7.53 2.41 -6.31
C LEU A 152 -8.07 1.00 -6.07
N ARG A 153 -9.03 0.85 -5.16
CA ARG A 153 -9.70 -0.44 -4.88
C ARG A 153 -10.42 -0.98 -6.11
N ASP A 154 -11.13 -0.13 -6.83
CA ASP A 154 -11.90 -0.54 -8.01
C ASP A 154 -10.97 -0.94 -9.17
N MET A 155 -9.87 -0.21 -9.34
CA MET A 155 -8.80 -0.58 -10.27
C MET A 155 -8.15 -1.92 -9.91
N LEU A 156 -7.83 -2.15 -8.62
CA LEU A 156 -7.33 -3.45 -8.15
C LEU A 156 -8.30 -4.59 -8.48
N ARG A 157 -9.60 -4.37 -8.29
CA ARG A 157 -10.64 -5.36 -8.56
C ARG A 157 -10.64 -5.82 -10.03
N SER A 158 -10.48 -4.88 -10.96
CA SER A 158 -10.37 -5.18 -12.40
C SER A 158 -9.06 -5.88 -12.74
N LEU A 159 -7.93 -5.38 -12.25
CA LEU A 159 -6.62 -5.95 -12.56
C LEU A 159 -6.45 -7.39 -12.05
N PHE A 160 -6.96 -7.71 -10.85
CA PHE A 160 -6.94 -9.09 -10.35
C PHE A 160 -7.76 -10.05 -11.21
N ARG A 161 -8.80 -9.56 -11.91
CA ARG A 161 -9.58 -10.33 -12.88
C ARG A 161 -8.97 -10.37 -14.27
N CYS A 162 -7.74 -9.89 -14.42
CA CYS A 162 -7.08 -9.72 -15.71
C CYS A 162 -7.88 -8.84 -16.69
N ASP A 163 -8.58 -7.81 -16.18
CA ASP A 163 -9.19 -6.75 -16.98
C ASP A 163 -8.31 -5.49 -16.90
N PHE A 164 -7.55 -5.25 -17.95
CA PHE A 164 -6.57 -4.17 -18.05
C PHE A 164 -7.16 -2.95 -18.77
N SER A 165 -8.40 -3.05 -19.26
CA SER A 165 -9.10 -1.93 -19.89
C SER A 165 -9.29 -0.75 -18.93
N VAL A 166 -9.32 -1.01 -17.61
CA VAL A 166 -9.38 0.02 -16.56
C VAL A 166 -8.23 1.04 -16.63
N LEU A 167 -7.07 0.64 -17.15
CA LEU A 167 -5.92 1.52 -17.32
C LEU A 167 -6.17 2.65 -18.31
N ARG A 168 -7.15 2.48 -19.23
CA ARG A 168 -7.57 3.52 -20.18
C ARG A 168 -8.05 4.78 -19.49
N LEU A 169 -8.66 4.66 -18.31
CA LEU A 169 -9.15 5.79 -17.53
C LEU A 169 -8.02 6.71 -17.06
N TYR A 170 -6.79 6.19 -17.01
CA TYR A 170 -5.62 6.88 -16.46
C TYR A 170 -4.44 6.94 -17.44
N ALA A 171 -4.65 6.56 -18.70
CA ALA A 171 -3.65 6.71 -19.74
C ALA A 171 -3.37 8.20 -19.94
N GLN A 172 -2.16 8.63 -19.58
CA GLN A 172 -1.71 9.99 -19.85
C GLN A 172 -1.28 10.08 -21.32
N PRO A 173 -1.62 11.15 -22.05
CA PRO A 173 -0.92 11.47 -23.28
C PRO A 173 0.56 11.70 -22.97
N GLU A 174 1.47 11.08 -23.75
CA GLU A 174 2.91 11.36 -23.63
C GLU A 174 3.25 12.81 -24.04
N ASP A 175 2.35 13.47 -24.78
CA ASP A 175 2.47 14.85 -25.25
C ASP A 175 1.13 15.60 -25.03
N PRO A 176 1.11 16.72 -24.28
CA PRO A 176 -0.09 17.53 -24.07
C PRO A 176 -0.58 18.25 -25.34
N THR A 177 0.21 18.28 -26.42
CA THR A 177 -0.19 18.80 -27.75
C THR A 177 -0.70 17.72 -28.71
N ALA A 178 -0.40 16.46 -28.43
CA ALA A 178 -1.06 15.33 -29.09
C ALA A 178 -2.46 15.18 -28.49
N GLY A 179 -3.48 15.14 -29.35
CA GLY A 179 -4.85 14.88 -28.92
C GLY A 179 -4.95 13.60 -28.08
N ALA A 180 -6.05 13.48 -27.32
CA ALA A 180 -6.29 12.32 -26.46
C ALA A 180 -5.94 11.01 -27.20
N PRO A 181 -5.10 10.13 -26.61
CA PRO A 181 -4.66 8.93 -27.30
C PRO A 181 -5.88 8.11 -27.72
N ASP A 182 -5.91 7.66 -28.97
CA ASP A 182 -6.93 6.73 -29.43
C ASP A 182 -6.95 5.54 -28.47
N SER A 183 -8.03 5.44 -27.69
CA SER A 183 -8.23 4.46 -26.61
C SER A 183 -8.06 2.99 -27.07
N ALA A 184 -7.99 2.77 -28.38
CA ALA A 184 -7.74 1.49 -29.04
C ALA A 184 -6.28 0.99 -28.95
N ASN A 185 -5.29 1.86 -28.70
CA ASN A 185 -3.87 1.54 -28.95
C ASN A 185 -2.99 1.39 -27.70
N LEU A 186 -3.58 1.09 -26.53
CA LEU A 186 -2.76 0.84 -25.33
C LEU A 186 -1.97 -0.47 -25.45
N THR A 187 -0.66 -0.37 -25.22
CA THR A 187 0.27 -1.49 -25.27
C THR A 187 0.95 -1.69 -23.92
N THR A 188 1.66 -2.80 -23.76
CA THR A 188 2.48 -3.09 -22.57
C THR A 188 3.49 -2.00 -22.24
N ALA A 189 3.92 -1.18 -23.21
CA ALA A 189 4.87 -0.10 -22.98
C ALA A 189 4.35 0.98 -22.02
N MET A 190 3.03 1.14 -21.92
CA MET A 190 2.45 2.08 -20.96
C MET A 190 2.63 1.62 -19.51
N LEU A 191 2.77 0.30 -19.27
CA LEU A 191 2.75 -0.24 -17.92
C LEU A 191 4.00 0.19 -17.16
N PHE A 192 3.79 0.72 -15.95
CA PHE A 192 4.90 1.09 -15.10
C PHE A 192 5.85 -0.09 -14.86
N ARG A 193 7.14 0.12 -15.16
CA ARG A 193 8.21 -0.90 -15.03
C ARG A 193 8.03 -2.16 -15.91
N TRP A 194 7.37 -2.05 -17.06
CA TRP A 194 7.20 -3.17 -18.01
C TRP A 194 8.52 -3.82 -18.44
N ARG A 195 9.60 -3.03 -18.59
CA ARG A 195 10.95 -3.49 -19.02
C ARG A 195 11.63 -4.48 -18.07
N THR A 196 11.12 -4.60 -16.84
CA THR A 196 11.59 -5.59 -15.85
C THR A 196 10.55 -6.66 -15.54
N ASN A 197 9.40 -6.62 -16.21
CA ASN A 197 8.35 -7.58 -15.98
C ASN A 197 8.68 -8.88 -16.71
N LYS A 198 8.87 -9.96 -15.97
CA LYS A 198 9.31 -11.23 -16.54
C LYS A 198 8.24 -11.88 -17.44
N VAL A 199 6.96 -11.59 -17.23
CA VAL A 199 5.87 -12.06 -18.12
C VAL A 199 5.94 -11.35 -19.47
N ILE A 200 6.19 -10.04 -19.47
CA ILE A 200 6.27 -9.24 -20.71
C ILE A 200 7.59 -9.53 -21.46
N CYS A 201 8.68 -9.68 -20.71
CA CYS A 201 10.03 -9.92 -21.24
C CYS A 201 10.36 -11.41 -21.43
N SER A 202 9.36 -12.26 -21.71
CA SER A 202 9.57 -13.68 -22.05
C SER A 202 8.47 -14.19 -23.01
N PRO A 203 8.66 -15.36 -23.65
CA PRO A 203 7.62 -15.95 -24.49
C PRO A 203 6.36 -16.29 -23.67
N PRO A 204 5.15 -16.17 -24.26
CA PRO A 204 4.90 -15.91 -25.68
C PRO A 204 4.82 -14.42 -26.05
N LEU A 205 4.81 -13.50 -25.09
CA LEU A 205 4.67 -12.06 -25.36
C LEU A 205 5.92 -11.46 -25.99
N CYS A 206 7.09 -12.02 -25.68
CA CYS A 206 8.36 -11.68 -26.32
C CYS A 206 9.07 -12.96 -26.81
N PRO A 207 8.82 -13.39 -28.05
CA PRO A 207 9.47 -14.58 -28.63
C PRO A 207 10.99 -14.44 -28.77
N ALA A 208 11.51 -13.22 -28.94
CA ALA A 208 12.94 -12.92 -29.07
C ALA A 208 13.64 -12.72 -27.72
N ALA A 209 12.97 -13.00 -26.59
CA ALA A 209 13.56 -12.81 -25.28
C ALA A 209 14.79 -13.72 -25.09
N PRO A 210 15.87 -13.22 -24.46
CA PRO A 210 17.12 -13.97 -24.32
C PRO A 210 17.03 -15.11 -23.30
N ARG A 211 16.00 -15.16 -22.46
CA ARG A 211 15.83 -16.15 -21.39
C ARG A 211 14.39 -16.65 -21.31
N ALA A 212 14.22 -17.90 -20.93
CA ALA A 212 12.90 -18.49 -20.71
C ALA A 212 12.22 -17.96 -19.43
N ARG A 213 10.88 -18.00 -19.38
CA ARG A 213 10.09 -17.58 -18.21
C ARG A 213 10.44 -18.34 -16.92
N SER A 214 10.90 -19.59 -17.04
CA SER A 214 11.28 -20.47 -15.93
C SER A 214 12.66 -20.15 -15.33
N GLU A 215 13.55 -19.51 -16.09
CA GLU A 215 14.91 -19.21 -15.64
C GLU A 215 14.92 -18.09 -14.61
N VAL A 216 15.45 -18.35 -13.42
CA VAL A 216 15.48 -17.35 -12.34
C VAL A 216 16.67 -16.40 -12.53
N GLY A 217 16.39 -15.10 -12.59
CA GLY A 217 17.39 -14.04 -12.72
C GLY A 217 16.75 -12.70 -13.07
N LEU A 218 17.45 -11.61 -12.75
CA LEU A 218 16.98 -10.27 -13.10
C LEU A 218 16.86 -10.12 -14.61
N VAL A 219 15.79 -9.45 -15.04
CA VAL A 219 15.61 -9.00 -16.43
C VAL A 219 16.45 -7.74 -16.63
N GLU A 220 17.21 -7.70 -17.71
CA GLU A 220 17.99 -6.52 -18.09
C GLU A 220 17.11 -5.54 -18.87
N ASP A 221 16.77 -4.39 -18.26
CA ASP A 221 15.79 -3.42 -18.80
C ASP A 221 16.04 -3.08 -20.27
N LYS A 222 17.30 -2.80 -20.64
CA LYS A 222 17.68 -2.42 -22.02
C LYS A 222 17.57 -3.57 -23.01
N ALA A 223 17.93 -4.79 -22.60
CA ALA A 223 17.88 -5.96 -23.46
C ALA A 223 16.41 -6.35 -23.75
N CYS A 224 15.53 -6.26 -22.74
CA CYS A 224 14.09 -6.45 -22.97
C CYS A 224 13.54 -5.36 -23.89
N GLU A 225 13.87 -4.10 -23.65
CA GLU A 225 13.39 -2.98 -24.48
C GLU A 225 13.81 -3.12 -25.96
N SER A 226 15.01 -3.62 -26.24
CA SER A 226 15.49 -3.80 -27.61
C SER A 226 14.96 -5.07 -28.30
N SER A 227 14.64 -6.12 -27.54
CA SER A 227 14.19 -7.42 -28.09
C SER A 227 12.67 -7.60 -28.11
N CYS A 228 11.95 -6.88 -27.25
CA CYS A 228 10.51 -7.09 -27.02
C CYS A 228 9.70 -5.86 -27.47
N PRO A 229 9.03 -5.92 -28.64
CA PRO A 229 8.16 -4.83 -29.07
C PRO A 229 6.93 -4.69 -28.14
N PRO A 230 6.36 -3.48 -28.00
CA PRO A 230 5.13 -3.29 -27.24
C PRO A 230 3.97 -4.12 -27.82
N VAL A 231 3.29 -4.87 -26.97
CA VAL A 231 2.15 -5.71 -27.38
C VAL A 231 0.83 -5.13 -26.88
N PRO A 232 -0.30 -5.31 -27.59
CA PRO A 232 -1.61 -4.84 -27.14
C PRO A 232 -1.99 -5.42 -25.77
N LEU A 233 -2.61 -4.63 -24.89
CA LEU A 233 -2.99 -5.10 -23.55
C LEU A 233 -3.91 -6.34 -23.57
N ARG A 234 -4.76 -6.50 -24.60
CA ARG A 234 -5.58 -7.71 -24.78
C ARG A 234 -4.77 -9.03 -24.82
N ALA A 235 -3.54 -8.98 -25.37
CA ALA A 235 -2.66 -10.13 -25.39
C ALA A 235 -2.12 -10.43 -23.98
N LEU A 236 -1.78 -9.38 -23.23
CA LEU A 236 -1.39 -9.51 -21.82
C LEU A 236 -2.53 -10.03 -20.94
N GLU A 237 -3.77 -9.61 -21.18
CA GLU A 237 -4.97 -10.12 -20.50
C GLU A 237 -5.16 -11.62 -20.74
N ALA A 238 -5.05 -12.05 -22.00
CA ALA A 238 -5.11 -13.46 -22.37
C ALA A 238 -4.00 -14.27 -21.68
N GLU A 239 -2.80 -13.70 -21.57
CA GLU A 239 -1.68 -14.33 -20.86
C GLU A 239 -1.92 -14.40 -19.35
N CYS A 240 -2.37 -13.31 -18.72
CA CYS A 240 -2.71 -13.23 -17.29
C CYS A 240 -3.71 -14.31 -16.85
N ARG A 241 -4.70 -14.62 -17.69
CA ARG A 241 -5.72 -15.63 -17.38
C ARG A 241 -5.12 -17.03 -17.19
N LYS A 242 -4.00 -17.36 -17.83
CA LYS A 242 -3.33 -18.67 -17.75
C LYS A 242 -2.62 -18.93 -16.42
N TYR A 243 -2.21 -17.89 -15.71
CA TYR A 243 -1.41 -18.06 -14.49
C TYR A 243 -2.30 -18.40 -13.28
N PRO A 244 -1.92 -19.38 -12.44
CA PRO A 244 -2.70 -19.74 -11.26
C PRO A 244 -2.59 -18.71 -10.13
N VAL A 245 -1.55 -17.85 -10.15
CA VAL A 245 -1.35 -16.82 -9.12
C VAL A 245 -1.13 -15.45 -9.76
N VAL A 246 -1.88 -14.44 -9.32
CA VAL A 246 -1.74 -13.04 -9.73
C VAL A 246 -1.23 -12.23 -8.54
N VAL A 247 -0.08 -11.58 -8.70
CA VAL A 247 0.54 -10.74 -7.67
C VAL A 247 0.56 -9.29 -8.15
N ILE A 248 -0.07 -8.42 -7.38
CA ILE A 248 0.01 -6.98 -7.58
C ILE A 248 0.74 -6.37 -6.40
N LYS A 249 1.87 -5.73 -6.67
CA LYS A 249 2.62 -5.00 -5.66
C LYS A 249 2.36 -3.52 -5.81
N ASP A 250 2.05 -2.83 -4.71
CA ASP A 250 1.83 -1.38 -4.75
C ASP A 250 2.36 -0.67 -3.50
N VAL A 251 2.43 0.66 -3.56
CA VAL A 251 2.93 1.53 -2.49
C VAL A 251 1.99 2.70 -2.14
N ARG A 252 0.84 2.79 -2.82
CA ARG A 252 -0.08 3.94 -2.84
C ARG A 252 -1.42 3.69 -2.14
N LEU A 253 -1.68 2.47 -1.69
CA LEU A 253 -2.76 2.17 -0.76
C LEU A 253 -2.29 2.57 0.65
N LEU A 254 -3.08 3.38 1.36
CA LEU A 254 -2.72 3.88 2.70
C LEU A 254 -3.54 3.26 3.82
N ASP A 255 -4.66 2.60 3.49
CA ASP A 255 -5.58 2.04 4.49
C ASP A 255 -5.97 0.62 4.08
N LEU A 256 -5.48 -0.36 4.84
CA LEU A 256 -5.76 -1.78 4.63
C LEU A 256 -7.26 -2.10 4.67
N GLY A 257 -8.06 -1.32 5.40
CA GLY A 257 -9.51 -1.46 5.47
C GLY A 257 -10.21 -1.32 4.11
N VAL A 258 -9.59 -0.58 3.18
CA VAL A 258 -10.09 -0.38 1.81
C VAL A 258 -10.15 -1.70 1.02
N LEU A 259 -9.34 -2.71 1.40
CA LEU A 259 -9.33 -4.02 0.74
C LEU A 259 -10.42 -4.97 1.24
N VAL A 260 -11.15 -4.65 2.31
CA VAL A 260 -12.17 -5.54 2.89
C VAL A 260 -13.22 -5.99 1.86
N PRO A 261 -13.75 -5.12 0.97
CA PRO A 261 -14.68 -5.56 -0.07
C PRO A 261 -14.07 -6.59 -1.05
N LEU A 262 -12.77 -6.47 -1.35
CA LEU A 262 -12.08 -7.39 -2.26
C LEU A 262 -11.74 -8.71 -1.55
N LEU A 263 -11.43 -8.66 -0.26
CA LEU A 263 -11.17 -9.84 0.57
C LEU A 263 -12.43 -10.69 0.83
N ARG A 264 -13.62 -10.09 0.68
CA ARG A 264 -14.92 -10.77 0.78
C ARG A 264 -15.51 -11.18 -0.57
N ASP A 265 -14.93 -10.72 -1.67
CA ASP A 265 -15.43 -11.00 -3.01
C ASP A 265 -15.22 -12.50 -3.31
N PRO A 266 -16.30 -13.30 -3.50
CA PRO A 266 -16.16 -14.73 -3.75
C PRO A 266 -15.45 -15.04 -5.07
N GLY A 267 -15.41 -14.08 -6.00
CA GLY A 267 -14.65 -14.19 -7.25
C GLY A 267 -13.15 -13.91 -7.08
N LEU A 268 -12.68 -13.54 -5.90
CA LEU A 268 -11.27 -13.25 -5.61
C LEU A 268 -10.78 -14.03 -4.39
N ASN A 269 -9.90 -15.00 -4.61
CA ASN A 269 -9.13 -15.61 -3.52
C ASN A 269 -7.96 -14.70 -3.09
N LEU A 270 -8.28 -13.51 -2.56
CA LEU A 270 -7.30 -12.49 -2.20
C LEU A 270 -6.61 -12.80 -0.85
N LYS A 271 -5.29 -12.61 -0.84
CA LYS A 271 -4.41 -12.59 0.32
C LYS A 271 -3.56 -11.32 0.29
N VAL A 272 -3.22 -10.80 1.46
CA VAL A 272 -2.42 -9.57 1.61
C VAL A 272 -1.09 -9.91 2.27
N VAL A 273 0.00 -9.52 1.65
CA VAL A 273 1.34 -9.53 2.25
C VAL A 273 1.72 -8.08 2.56
N GLN A 274 1.76 -7.69 3.83
CA GLN A 274 2.14 -6.35 4.23
C GLN A 274 3.59 -6.29 4.69
N LEU A 275 4.38 -5.46 3.99
CA LEU A 275 5.79 -5.26 4.26
C LEU A 275 6.03 -3.99 5.07
N PHE A 276 6.71 -4.14 6.21
CA PHE A 276 7.19 -3.06 7.04
C PHE A 276 8.72 -3.02 7.05
N ARG A 277 9.28 -1.85 7.37
CA ARG A 277 10.71 -1.62 7.54
C ARG A 277 10.91 -0.59 8.64
N ASP A 278 12.07 -0.59 9.30
CA ASP A 278 12.43 0.45 10.26
C ASP A 278 12.20 1.84 9.63
N PRO A 279 11.33 2.70 10.22
CA PRO A 279 10.99 3.99 9.63
C PRO A 279 12.19 4.92 9.51
N ARG A 280 13.25 4.75 10.33
CA ARG A 280 14.51 5.50 10.20
C ARG A 280 15.26 5.08 8.95
N ALA A 281 15.30 3.78 8.64
CA ALA A 281 15.84 3.27 7.39
C ALA A 281 15.03 3.73 6.17
N VAL A 282 13.70 3.76 6.28
CA VAL A 282 12.81 4.32 5.26
C VAL A 282 13.11 5.82 5.04
N HIS A 283 13.21 6.60 6.12
CA HIS A 283 13.50 8.03 6.05
C HIS A 283 14.82 8.33 5.32
N ASN A 284 15.91 7.67 5.74
CA ASN A 284 17.22 7.76 5.08
C ASN A 284 17.13 7.43 3.58
N SER A 285 16.38 6.38 3.24
CA SER A 285 16.19 5.97 1.85
C SER A 285 15.35 6.96 1.03
N ARG A 286 14.37 7.63 1.66
CA ARG A 286 13.56 8.67 1.03
C ARG A 286 14.39 9.92 0.74
N LEU A 287 15.19 10.39 1.70
CA LEU A 287 16.06 11.58 1.50
C LEU A 287 17.00 11.41 0.30
N LYS A 288 17.54 10.21 0.10
CA LYS A 288 18.36 9.87 -1.09
C LYS A 288 17.59 9.88 -2.40
N SER A 289 16.28 9.66 -2.33
CA SER A 289 15.38 9.59 -3.49
C SER A 289 14.51 10.86 -3.60
N ARG A 290 14.95 11.99 -3.02
CA ARG A 290 14.12 13.19 -2.82
C ARG A 290 13.41 13.70 -4.08
N HIS A 291 14.14 13.78 -5.20
CA HIS A 291 13.57 14.29 -6.45
C HIS A 291 12.49 13.35 -7.01
N GLY A 292 12.67 12.03 -6.87
CA GLY A 292 11.73 11.03 -7.38
C GLY A 292 10.54 10.75 -6.46
N LEU A 293 10.48 11.32 -5.25
CA LEU A 293 9.39 11.12 -4.30
C LEU A 293 8.66 12.40 -3.93
N LEU A 294 9.12 13.57 -4.41
CA LEU A 294 8.53 14.85 -4.03
C LEU A 294 7.05 14.91 -4.41
N ARG A 295 6.71 14.49 -5.63
CA ARG A 295 5.34 14.52 -6.16
C ARG A 295 4.39 13.66 -5.32
N GLU A 296 4.75 12.42 -5.00
CA GLU A 296 3.92 11.57 -4.13
C GLU A 296 3.88 12.06 -2.69
N SER A 297 4.99 12.59 -2.16
CA SER A 297 5.05 13.14 -0.80
C SER A 297 4.08 14.32 -0.63
N ILE A 298 3.93 15.16 -1.67
CA ILE A 298 2.94 16.24 -1.69
C ILE A 298 1.52 15.68 -1.64
N GLN A 299 1.17 14.70 -2.47
CA GLN A 299 -0.18 14.10 -2.45
C GLN A 299 -0.51 13.45 -1.10
N VAL A 300 0.43 12.73 -0.50
CA VAL A 300 0.27 12.14 0.85
C VAL A 300 0.03 13.21 1.91
N LEU A 301 0.69 14.36 1.81
CA LEU A 301 0.54 15.44 2.79
C LEU A 301 -0.79 16.20 2.68
N ARG A 302 -1.40 16.22 1.49
CA ARG A 302 -2.72 16.84 1.29
C ARG A 302 -3.80 16.23 2.15
N THR A 303 -3.65 14.95 2.48
CA THR A 303 -4.55 14.21 3.38
C THR A 303 -4.72 14.91 4.73
N ARG A 304 -3.66 15.50 5.25
CA ARG A 304 -3.68 16.13 6.57
C ARG A 304 -4.08 17.60 6.55
N GLN A 305 -3.81 18.30 5.44
CA GLN A 305 -4.02 19.74 5.35
C GLN A 305 -5.28 20.09 4.58
N ARG A 306 -6.43 20.14 5.27
CA ARG A 306 -7.65 20.78 4.76
C ARG A 306 -7.55 22.31 4.94
N GLY A 307 -7.43 23.08 3.85
CA GLY A 307 -7.59 24.54 3.85
C GLY A 307 -6.49 25.39 3.15
N ASP A 308 -6.67 26.71 3.16
CA ASP A 308 -5.88 27.75 2.46
C ASP A 308 -4.36 27.77 2.74
N ARG A 309 -3.92 27.21 3.88
CA ARG A 309 -2.48 27.15 4.24
C ARG A 309 -1.67 26.30 3.27
N PHE A 310 -2.20 25.14 2.84
CA PHE A 310 -1.50 24.29 1.88
C PHE A 310 -1.54 24.88 0.47
N HIS A 311 -2.61 25.62 0.13
CA HIS A 311 -2.73 26.30 -1.16
C HIS A 311 -1.66 27.41 -1.33
N ARG A 312 -1.33 28.13 -0.25
CA ARG A 312 -0.21 29.09 -0.24
C ARG A 312 1.16 28.39 -0.38
N VAL A 313 1.33 27.23 0.25
CA VAL A 313 2.55 26.43 0.12
C VAL A 313 2.71 25.89 -1.31
N LEU A 314 1.64 25.39 -1.95
CA LEU A 314 1.68 24.93 -3.34
C LEU A 314 1.95 26.05 -4.35
N LEU A 315 1.32 27.21 -4.18
CA LEU A 315 1.52 28.39 -5.03
C LEU A 315 2.95 28.95 -4.92
N ALA A 316 3.55 28.91 -3.73
CA ALA A 316 4.95 29.28 -3.53
C ALA A 316 5.94 28.34 -4.25
N HIS A 317 5.50 27.17 -4.71
CA HIS A 317 6.32 26.18 -5.45
C HIS A 317 5.90 26.05 -6.92
N GLY A 318 5.12 27.00 -7.46
CA GLY A 318 4.73 27.01 -8.88
C GLY A 318 3.74 25.90 -9.29
N VAL A 319 3.21 25.13 -8.33
CA VAL A 319 2.19 24.10 -8.61
C VAL A 319 0.86 24.81 -8.81
N GLY A 320 0.48 25.03 -10.08
CA GLY A 320 -0.74 25.72 -10.50
C GLY A 320 -0.56 27.18 -10.93
N ALA A 321 0.67 27.67 -11.10
CA ALA A 321 0.92 29.02 -11.63
C ALA A 321 0.67 29.08 -13.16
N ARG A 322 -0.12 30.05 -13.61
CA ARG A 322 -0.20 30.41 -15.04
C ARG A 322 1.15 30.98 -15.50
N PRO A 323 1.59 30.74 -16.75
CA PRO A 323 2.84 31.33 -17.25
C PRO A 323 2.67 32.86 -17.29
N GLY A 324 3.53 33.60 -16.58
CA GLY A 324 3.62 35.07 -16.71
C GLY A 324 3.36 35.92 -15.45
N GLY A 325 3.10 35.33 -14.27
CA GLY A 325 2.96 36.10 -13.03
C GLY A 325 4.30 36.38 -12.35
N GLN A 326 4.67 37.66 -12.20
CA GLN A 326 5.89 38.08 -11.48
C GLN A 326 5.85 37.60 -10.01
N ALA A 327 6.78 36.72 -9.64
CA ALA A 327 6.93 36.25 -8.26
C ALA A 327 7.69 37.30 -7.42
N ARG A 328 6.97 38.00 -6.54
CA ARG A 328 7.60 38.75 -5.43
C ARG A 328 8.32 37.75 -4.51
N ALA A 329 9.53 38.10 -4.08
CA ALA A 329 10.36 37.32 -3.18
C ALA A 329 9.60 36.93 -1.90
N LEU A 330 9.24 35.65 -1.79
CA LEU A 330 8.71 35.00 -0.58
C LEU A 330 9.87 34.34 0.19
N PRO A 331 9.78 34.16 1.52
CA PRO A 331 10.85 33.59 2.33
C PRO A 331 11.13 32.14 1.91
N SER A 332 12.41 31.75 2.03
CA SER A 332 13.01 30.49 1.59
C SER A 332 12.03 29.35 1.33
N THR A 333 11.94 28.89 0.08
CA THR A 333 11.22 27.67 -0.32
C THR A 333 11.47 26.53 0.68
N PRO A 334 10.43 25.94 1.30
CA PRO A 334 10.57 24.69 2.04
C PRO A 334 11.34 23.66 1.22
N ARG A 335 12.49 23.21 1.72
CA ARG A 335 13.32 22.20 1.04
C ARG A 335 12.49 20.93 0.83
N ALA A 336 12.71 20.20 -0.28
CA ALA A 336 12.04 18.92 -0.57
C ALA A 336 12.02 17.96 0.64
N ASP A 337 13.07 18.01 1.45
CA ASP A 337 13.22 17.28 2.72
C ASP A 337 12.03 17.49 3.67
N PHE A 338 11.45 18.70 3.76
CA PHE A 338 10.27 18.98 4.57
C PHE A 338 9.07 18.12 4.17
N PHE A 339 8.77 18.04 2.87
CA PHE A 339 7.66 17.23 2.37
C PHE A 339 7.93 15.74 2.59
N LEU A 340 9.17 15.30 2.42
CA LEU A 340 9.55 13.91 2.63
C LEU A 340 9.44 13.49 4.10
N THR A 341 9.93 14.31 5.02
CA THR A 341 9.83 14.08 6.47
C THR A 341 8.37 14.09 6.92
N SER A 342 7.61 15.13 6.54
CA SER A 342 6.22 15.26 6.98
C SER A 342 5.33 14.15 6.42
N ALA A 343 5.54 13.74 5.16
CA ALA A 343 4.79 12.64 4.57
C ALA A 343 5.08 11.29 5.25
N LEU A 344 6.24 11.13 5.88
CA LEU A 344 6.54 9.91 6.65
C LEU A 344 5.65 9.79 7.88
N GLU A 345 5.27 10.90 8.51
CA GLU A 345 4.35 10.89 9.65
C GLU A 345 2.99 10.33 9.23
N VAL A 346 2.41 10.82 8.13
CA VAL A 346 1.14 10.30 7.57
C VAL A 346 1.25 8.80 7.24
N ILE A 347 2.39 8.37 6.68
CA ILE A 347 2.65 6.96 6.39
C ILE A 347 2.72 6.12 7.68
N CYS A 348 3.35 6.62 8.74
CA CYS A 348 3.43 5.92 10.01
C CYS A 348 2.08 5.86 10.74
N GLU A 349 1.25 6.89 10.62
CA GLU A 349 -0.14 6.86 11.09
C GLU A 349 -0.96 5.80 10.34
N ALA A 350 -0.81 5.73 9.02
CA ALA A 350 -1.40 4.67 8.19
C ALA A 350 -0.94 3.27 8.63
N TRP A 351 0.36 3.07 8.82
CA TRP A 351 0.91 1.81 9.35
C TRP A 351 0.32 1.44 10.70
N LEU A 352 0.17 2.41 11.61
CA LEU A 352 -0.44 2.17 12.92
C LEU A 352 -1.89 1.71 12.77
N ARG A 353 -2.67 2.37 11.90
CA ARG A 353 -4.06 1.97 11.62
C ARG A 353 -4.13 0.54 11.07
N ASP A 354 -3.29 0.21 10.11
CA ASP A 354 -3.24 -1.14 9.52
C ASP A 354 -2.86 -2.21 10.55
N LEU A 355 -1.87 -1.92 11.41
CA LEU A 355 -1.44 -2.83 12.45
C LEU A 355 -2.53 -3.09 13.50
N LEU A 356 -3.26 -2.04 13.89
CA LEU A 356 -4.40 -2.16 14.80
C LEU A 356 -5.56 -2.93 14.14
N PHE A 357 -5.86 -2.62 12.89
CA PHE A 357 -6.87 -3.34 12.10
C PHE A 357 -6.56 -4.83 11.99
N ALA A 358 -5.32 -5.18 11.61
CA ALA A 358 -4.88 -6.57 11.50
C ALA A 358 -4.87 -7.30 12.85
N ARG A 359 -4.57 -6.60 13.95
CA ARG A 359 -4.59 -7.17 15.30
C ARG A 359 -6.02 -7.49 15.77
N GLY A 360 -6.98 -6.63 15.43
CA GLY A 360 -8.40 -6.82 15.74
C GLY A 360 -9.15 -7.69 14.71
N ALA A 361 -8.47 -8.24 13.71
CA ALA A 361 -9.12 -8.93 12.61
C ALA A 361 -9.74 -10.30 13.03
N PRO A 362 -10.92 -10.66 12.50
CA PRO A 362 -11.51 -11.98 12.68
C PRO A 362 -10.62 -13.08 12.08
N THR A 363 -10.89 -14.34 12.44
CA THR A 363 -10.04 -15.49 12.08
C THR A 363 -9.93 -15.68 10.56
N TRP A 364 -11.02 -15.51 9.81
CA TRP A 364 -11.03 -15.64 8.35
C TRP A 364 -10.09 -14.62 7.68
N LEU A 365 -10.02 -13.38 8.21
CA LEU A 365 -9.18 -12.32 7.68
C LEU A 365 -7.71 -12.54 8.07
N ARG A 366 -7.46 -12.97 9.32
CA ARG A 366 -6.11 -13.31 9.80
C ARG A 366 -5.45 -14.39 8.94
N ARG A 367 -6.20 -15.38 8.46
CA ARG A 367 -5.69 -16.44 7.55
C ARG A 367 -5.30 -15.90 6.16
N ARG A 368 -5.82 -14.75 5.76
CA ARG A 368 -5.56 -14.09 4.48
C ARG A 368 -4.54 -12.95 4.57
N TYR A 369 -3.92 -12.74 5.73
CA TYR A 369 -2.98 -11.64 5.96
C TYR A 369 -1.63 -12.14 6.48
N LEU A 370 -0.54 -11.74 5.83
CA LEU A 370 0.83 -12.02 6.22
C LEU A 370 1.58 -10.71 6.50
N ARG A 371 2.05 -10.55 7.73
CA ARG A 371 2.97 -9.47 8.12
C ARG A 371 4.42 -9.90 7.95
N LEU A 372 5.21 -9.07 7.28
CA LEU A 372 6.64 -9.27 7.06
C LEU A 372 7.45 -8.00 7.42
N ARG A 373 8.60 -8.18 8.05
CA ARG A 373 9.60 -7.13 8.23
C ARG A 373 10.71 -7.27 7.19
N TYR A 374 11.14 -6.16 6.61
CA TYR A 374 12.22 -6.13 5.64
C TYR A 374 13.53 -6.67 6.21
N GLU A 375 13.81 -6.37 7.48
CA GLU A 375 14.98 -6.82 8.22
C GLU A 375 15.04 -8.35 8.27
N ASP A 376 13.90 -9.00 8.55
CA ASP A 376 13.82 -10.45 8.60
C ASP A 376 13.98 -11.04 7.18
N LEU A 377 13.40 -10.38 6.17
CA LEU A 377 13.49 -10.78 4.76
C LEU A 377 14.93 -10.73 4.23
N VAL A 378 15.73 -9.74 4.63
CA VAL A 378 17.13 -9.65 4.16
C VAL A 378 18.11 -10.42 5.03
N TRP A 379 17.79 -10.64 6.31
CA TRP A 379 18.65 -11.39 7.23
C TRP A 379 18.48 -12.90 7.09
N GLN A 380 17.24 -13.36 6.85
CA GLN A 380 16.90 -14.77 6.67
C GLN A 380 16.14 -14.98 5.34
N PRO A 381 16.75 -14.66 4.19
CA PRO A 381 16.06 -14.60 2.90
C PRO A 381 15.39 -15.92 2.50
N GLN A 382 16.07 -17.05 2.68
CA GLN A 382 15.52 -18.35 2.31
C GLN A 382 14.34 -18.76 3.21
N ALA A 383 14.45 -18.55 4.53
CA ALA A 383 13.38 -18.89 5.45
C ALA A 383 12.13 -18.03 5.22
N GLN A 384 12.31 -16.72 5.03
CA GLN A 384 11.19 -15.81 4.74
C GLN A 384 10.60 -16.05 3.35
N LEU A 385 11.41 -16.39 2.34
CA LEU A 385 10.93 -16.78 1.02
C LEU A 385 10.06 -18.04 1.11
N ARG A 386 10.49 -19.09 1.79
CA ARG A 386 9.70 -20.32 1.96
C ARG A 386 8.36 -20.05 2.66
N ARG A 387 8.37 -19.23 3.71
CA ARG A 387 7.15 -18.79 4.40
C ARG A 387 6.22 -18.01 3.47
N LEU A 388 6.77 -17.12 2.65
CA LEU A 388 6.04 -16.34 1.66
C LEU A 388 5.40 -17.23 0.59
N LEU A 389 6.16 -18.15 -0.01
CA LEU A 389 5.68 -19.06 -1.04
C LEU A 389 4.59 -19.99 -0.50
N HIS A 390 4.79 -20.55 0.71
CA HIS A 390 3.79 -21.38 1.37
C HIS A 390 2.48 -20.63 1.61
N PHE A 391 2.54 -19.42 2.18
CA PHE A 391 1.36 -18.57 2.36
C PHE A 391 0.66 -18.27 1.02
N SER A 392 1.44 -18.13 -0.04
CA SER A 392 1.01 -17.82 -1.40
C SER A 392 0.53 -19.03 -2.19
N GLY A 393 0.56 -20.25 -1.63
CA GLY A 393 0.23 -21.49 -2.34
C GLY A 393 1.16 -21.84 -3.49
N LEU A 394 2.38 -21.29 -3.50
CA LEU A 394 3.39 -21.49 -4.52
C LEU A 394 4.39 -22.56 -4.11
N ARG A 395 4.92 -23.28 -5.09
CA ARG A 395 5.96 -24.31 -4.88
C ARG A 395 7.30 -23.66 -4.56
N ALA A 396 8.04 -24.24 -3.61
CA ALA A 396 9.40 -23.82 -3.34
C ALA A 396 10.36 -24.26 -4.47
N LEU A 397 11.23 -23.37 -4.92
CA LEU A 397 12.21 -23.63 -5.98
C LEU A 397 13.63 -23.36 -5.46
N ALA A 398 14.53 -24.32 -5.61
CA ALA A 398 15.92 -24.20 -5.16
C ALA A 398 16.66 -23.02 -5.84
N SER A 399 16.37 -22.77 -7.12
CA SER A 399 16.89 -21.62 -7.86
C SER A 399 16.44 -20.28 -7.28
N LEU A 400 15.21 -20.21 -6.75
CA LEU A 400 14.68 -19.00 -6.12
C LEU A 400 15.26 -18.79 -4.71
N ASP A 401 15.52 -19.87 -3.96
CA ASP A 401 16.26 -19.82 -2.70
C ASP A 401 17.67 -19.24 -2.90
N ALA A 402 18.39 -19.71 -3.92
CA ALA A 402 19.72 -19.20 -4.28
C ALA A 402 19.67 -17.74 -4.73
N PHE A 403 18.68 -17.37 -5.55
CA PHE A 403 18.46 -15.99 -5.98
C PHE A 403 18.20 -15.05 -4.80
N ALA A 404 17.32 -15.41 -3.87
CA ALA A 404 17.02 -14.61 -2.70
C ALA A 404 18.27 -14.39 -1.83
N PHE A 405 19.07 -15.44 -1.62
CA PHE A 405 20.33 -15.34 -0.90
C PHE A 405 21.32 -14.41 -1.60
N ASN A 406 21.57 -14.60 -2.90
CA ASN A 406 22.51 -13.78 -3.67
C ASN A 406 22.12 -12.29 -3.72
N MET A 407 20.82 -11.98 -3.83
CA MET A 407 20.33 -10.60 -3.82
C MET A 407 20.58 -9.86 -2.50
N THR A 408 20.85 -10.57 -1.41
CA THR A 408 21.14 -10.00 -0.07
C THR A 408 22.63 -9.92 0.28
N ARG A 409 23.51 -10.40 -0.61
CA ARG A 409 24.98 -10.45 -0.43
C ARG A 409 25.75 -9.69 -1.52
N GLY A 410 25.09 -8.78 -2.22
CA GLY A 410 25.73 -7.97 -3.25
C GLY A 410 26.66 -6.91 -2.67
N SER A 411 27.73 -6.59 -3.40
CA SER A 411 28.71 -5.55 -3.03
C SER A 411 28.33 -4.13 -3.47
N ALA A 412 27.33 -3.99 -4.36
CA ALA A 412 27.07 -2.75 -5.08
C ALA A 412 26.02 -1.85 -4.40
N TYR A 413 26.48 -0.79 -3.75
CA TYR A 413 25.65 0.35 -3.40
C TYR A 413 25.56 1.34 -4.58
N GLY A 414 24.53 1.22 -5.41
CA GLY A 414 24.26 2.17 -6.48
C GLY A 414 23.65 3.47 -5.95
N ALA A 415 24.47 4.38 -5.40
CA ALA A 415 24.03 5.69 -4.94
C ALA A 415 23.36 6.50 -6.06
N ASP A 416 23.85 6.35 -7.29
CA ASP A 416 23.45 7.14 -8.46
C ASP A 416 22.11 6.71 -9.07
N ARG A 417 21.59 5.54 -8.69
CA ARG A 417 20.33 4.99 -9.21
C ARG A 417 19.45 4.46 -8.08
N PRO A 418 18.83 5.35 -7.27
CA PRO A 418 18.15 4.98 -6.03
C PRO A 418 16.95 4.03 -6.22
N PHE A 419 16.33 4.03 -7.40
CA PHE A 419 15.18 3.17 -7.76
C PHE A 419 15.56 1.89 -8.51
N HIS A 420 16.83 1.71 -8.89
CA HIS A 420 17.30 0.51 -9.56
C HIS A 420 17.42 -0.64 -8.56
N LEU A 421 16.78 -1.77 -8.86
CA LEU A 421 16.92 -2.99 -8.06
C LEU A 421 18.22 -3.70 -8.42
N SER A 422 19.03 -3.99 -7.41
CA SER A 422 20.29 -4.72 -7.54
C SER A 422 20.50 -5.58 -6.31
N ALA A 423 21.40 -6.57 -6.40
CA ALA A 423 21.90 -7.25 -5.22
C ALA A 423 22.59 -6.23 -4.30
N ARG A 424 22.29 -6.29 -3.00
CA ARG A 424 22.81 -5.35 -1.99
C ARG A 424 23.11 -6.07 -0.70
N ASP A 425 24.08 -5.56 0.04
CA ASP A 425 24.39 -6.05 1.38
C ASP A 425 23.22 -5.78 2.34
N ALA A 426 22.69 -6.85 2.94
CA ALA A 426 21.62 -6.78 3.93
C ALA A 426 21.95 -5.88 5.13
N ARG A 427 23.18 -5.93 5.63
CA ARG A 427 23.64 -5.13 6.78
C ARG A 427 23.62 -3.64 6.43
N GLU A 428 24.12 -3.27 5.25
CA GLU A 428 24.08 -1.88 4.80
C GLU A 428 22.63 -1.41 4.63
N ALA A 429 21.78 -2.24 4.03
CA ALA A 429 20.37 -1.91 3.85
C ALA A 429 19.65 -1.66 5.19
N VAL A 430 19.97 -2.40 6.24
CA VAL A 430 19.29 -2.28 7.54
C VAL A 430 19.87 -1.14 8.40
N TYR A 431 21.20 -1.02 8.49
CA TYR A 431 21.83 -0.17 9.50
C TYR A 431 22.36 1.17 9.01
N ALA A 432 22.41 1.43 7.70
CA ALA A 432 23.03 2.65 7.19
C ALA A 432 22.33 3.96 7.58
N TRP A 433 21.14 3.93 8.19
CA TRP A 433 20.53 5.14 8.75
C TRP A 433 21.26 5.64 10.00
N ARG A 434 21.95 4.76 10.74
CA ARG A 434 22.65 5.10 11.99
C ARG A 434 23.81 6.07 11.75
N GLU A 435 24.48 5.93 10.62
CA GLU A 435 25.62 6.78 10.24
C GLU A 435 25.20 7.97 9.37
N ARG A 436 24.05 7.87 8.68
CA ARG A 436 23.63 8.83 7.64
C ARG A 436 22.56 9.84 8.09
N LEU A 437 21.84 9.56 9.19
CA LEU A 437 20.87 10.49 9.76
C LEU A 437 21.46 11.22 10.97
N SER A 438 21.13 12.50 11.11
CA SER A 438 21.44 13.24 12.34
C SER A 438 20.59 12.76 13.51
N GLN A 439 21.05 12.98 14.74
CA GLN A 439 20.27 12.64 15.94
C GLN A 439 18.90 13.34 15.94
N GLU A 440 18.83 14.58 15.45
CA GLU A 440 17.57 15.31 15.34
C GLU A 440 16.60 14.66 14.35
N GLN A 441 17.09 14.25 13.17
CA GLN A 441 16.27 13.50 12.22
C GLN A 441 15.78 12.18 12.80
N VAL A 442 16.64 11.46 13.52
CA VAL A 442 16.25 10.21 14.20
C VAL A 442 15.16 10.48 15.24
N ARG A 443 15.32 11.52 16.07
CA ARG A 443 14.31 11.91 17.07
C ARG A 443 12.97 12.29 16.43
N GLN A 444 12.98 13.02 15.32
CA GLN A 444 11.77 13.39 14.59
C GLN A 444 11.03 12.15 14.08
N VAL A 445 11.75 11.20 13.48
CA VAL A 445 11.15 9.94 13.01
C VAL A 445 10.61 9.10 14.18
N GLU A 446 11.36 8.99 15.27
CA GLU A 446 10.91 8.23 16.46
C GLU A 446 9.70 8.87 17.15
N ALA A 447 9.60 10.20 17.15
CA ALA A 447 8.43 10.91 17.65
C ALA A 447 7.19 10.65 16.77
N ALA A 448 7.35 10.76 15.44
CA ALA A 448 6.27 10.55 14.48
C ALA A 448 5.80 9.09 14.39
N CYS A 449 6.73 8.14 14.41
CA CYS A 449 6.47 6.73 14.13
C CYS A 449 6.49 5.84 15.38
N GLY A 450 6.71 6.41 16.56
CA GLY A 450 6.91 5.69 17.82
C GLY A 450 5.89 4.60 18.13
N PRO A 451 4.57 4.84 18.02
CA PRO A 451 3.57 3.82 18.26
C PRO A 451 3.64 2.65 17.25
N ALA A 452 3.83 2.94 15.97
CA ALA A 452 3.98 1.91 14.94
C ALA A 452 5.29 1.10 15.15
N MET A 453 6.39 1.78 15.50
CA MET A 453 7.67 1.14 15.83
C MET A 453 7.53 0.15 16.98
N GLN A 454 6.79 0.51 18.03
CA GLN A 454 6.55 -0.36 19.18
C GLN A 454 5.83 -1.65 18.76
N LEU A 455 4.75 -1.55 17.97
CA LEU A 455 4.00 -2.72 17.48
C LEU A 455 4.79 -3.60 16.48
N LEU A 456 5.80 -3.03 15.84
CA LEU A 456 6.72 -3.70 14.92
C LEU A 456 8.01 -4.19 15.60
N ALA A 457 8.15 -3.96 16.91
CA ALA A 457 9.34 -4.28 17.70
C ALA A 457 10.63 -3.65 17.14
N TYR A 458 10.57 -2.36 16.77
CA TYR A 458 11.76 -1.54 16.51
C TYR A 458 12.11 -0.73 17.76
N PRO A 459 13.28 -0.98 18.39
CA PRO A 459 13.69 -0.24 19.57
C PRO A 459 13.99 1.22 19.24
N ARG A 460 13.65 2.13 20.14
CA ARG A 460 14.04 3.54 20.03
C ARG A 460 15.52 3.70 20.33
N SER A 461 16.12 4.78 19.85
CA SER A 461 17.55 5.02 20.04
C SER A 461 17.89 5.29 21.51
N ARG A 462 16.94 5.83 22.29
CA ARG A 462 17.10 6.08 23.73
C ARG A 462 17.06 4.79 24.55
N ASP A 463 16.20 3.84 24.19
CA ASP A 463 16.06 2.55 24.88
C ASP A 463 17.35 1.70 24.81
N LYS A 464 18.26 2.00 23.88
CA LYS A 464 19.59 1.35 23.81
C LYS A 464 20.58 1.90 24.84
N GLY A 465 20.49 3.19 25.17
CA GLY A 465 21.34 3.80 26.20
C GLY A 465 21.08 3.16 27.57
N ASP A 466 19.82 2.82 27.86
CA ASP A 466 19.43 2.17 29.12
C ASP A 466 19.85 0.68 29.15
N VAL A 467 19.99 0.01 27.99
CA VAL A 467 20.44 -1.39 27.92
C VAL A 467 21.97 -1.51 27.94
N GLU A 468 22.71 -0.57 27.35
CA GLU A 468 24.17 -0.49 27.49
C GLU A 468 24.56 -0.05 28.90
N THR A 469 23.87 0.92 29.51
CA THR A 469 24.11 1.30 30.92
C THR A 469 23.62 0.25 31.93
N ALA A 470 22.56 -0.50 31.65
CA ALA A 470 22.16 -1.65 32.49
C ALA A 470 23.17 -2.80 32.40
N ARG A 471 23.72 -3.09 31.21
CA ARG A 471 24.79 -4.08 31.05
C ARG A 471 26.11 -3.63 31.68
N GLU A 472 26.48 -2.37 31.54
CA GLU A 472 27.65 -1.81 32.24
C GLU A 472 27.45 -1.78 33.75
N GLY A 473 26.23 -1.50 34.23
CA GLY A 473 25.86 -1.55 35.65
C GLY A 473 25.90 -2.96 36.25
N GLU A 474 25.41 -3.97 35.52
CA GLU A 474 25.49 -5.39 35.93
C GLU A 474 26.94 -5.89 35.93
N THR A 475 27.73 -5.53 34.90
CA THR A 475 29.15 -5.94 34.81
C THR A 475 29.99 -5.31 35.94
N LEU A 476 29.66 -4.08 36.37
CA LEU A 476 30.35 -3.34 37.43
C LEU A 476 29.91 -3.76 38.84
N LEU A 477 28.71 -4.32 38.98
CA LEU A 477 28.24 -4.97 40.21
C LEU A 477 28.84 -6.38 40.37
N GLU A 478 28.98 -7.16 39.29
CA GLU A 478 29.66 -8.46 39.32
C GLU A 478 31.17 -8.35 39.61
N THR A 479 31.85 -7.31 39.10
CA THR A 479 33.27 -7.08 39.42
C THR A 479 33.51 -6.58 40.84
N LYS A 480 32.52 -5.97 41.50
CA LYS A 480 32.62 -5.59 42.92
C LYS A 480 32.29 -6.75 43.87
N ALA A 481 31.41 -7.67 43.47
CA ALA A 481 31.10 -8.87 44.25
C ALA A 481 32.28 -9.86 44.29
N ASN A 482 33.05 -9.96 43.21
CA ASN A 482 34.21 -10.87 43.13
C ASN A 482 35.49 -10.35 43.83
N TRP A 483 35.47 -9.15 44.41
CA TRP A 483 36.58 -8.61 45.22
C TRP A 483 36.29 -8.53 46.73
N ALA A 484 35.14 -9.05 47.17
CA ALA A 484 34.72 -9.02 48.57
C ALA A 484 34.50 -10.41 49.20
N THR A 485 35.07 -11.45 48.60
CA THR A 485 35.19 -12.82 49.14
C THR A 485 36.60 -13.33 48.89
#